data_AF-F3FW16-F1
#
_entry.id   AF-F3FW16-F1
#
_cell.length_a   1.000
_cell.length_b   1.000
_cell.length_c   1.000
_cell.angle_alpha   90.00
_cell.angle_beta   90.00
_cell.angle_gamma   90.00
#
_symmetry.space_group_name_H-M   'P 1'
#
loop_
_entity.id
_entity.type
_entity.pdbx_description
1 polymer ?
#
loop_
_entity_poly.entity_id
_entity_poly.type
_entity_poly.pdbx_seq_one_letter_code
_entity_poly.pdbx_strand_id
1 'polypeptide(L)'
;MSRAGLSRLIDPQVSANVVEVSALDADLILQEARAIHRRQPVDFVIAFSEYDLDAAALVRTEFNIPGAKVADNLLCRNKASMKEALTGSSVRYPQYRNVASRGGV
;
A
#
# COMPACT_ATOMS: atom_id res chain seq x y z
N MET A 1 12.26 -8.90 -20.22
CA MET A 1 10.98 -8.86 -20.97
C MET A 1 10.11 -7.79 -20.34
N SER A 2 9.82 -6.72 -21.10
CA SER A 2 8.99 -5.61 -20.64
C SER A 2 7.57 -6.10 -20.35
N ARG A 3 7.02 -5.72 -19.19
CA ARG A 3 5.65 -6.00 -18.77
C ARG A 3 4.66 -4.93 -19.26
N ALA A 4 5.02 -4.20 -20.33
CA ALA A 4 4.19 -3.17 -20.92
C ALA A 4 2.72 -3.63 -21.09
N GLY A 5 1.83 -3.01 -20.32
CA GLY A 5 0.40 -2.88 -20.64
C GLY A 5 -0.48 -4.13 -20.75
N LEU A 6 -0.01 -5.34 -20.48
CA LEU A 6 -0.84 -6.57 -20.58
C LEU A 6 -1.62 -6.90 -19.30
N SER A 7 -1.77 -5.95 -18.38
CA SER A 7 -2.68 -6.13 -17.26
C SER A 7 -4.09 -5.82 -17.71
N ARG A 8 -4.96 -6.84 -17.81
CA ARG A 8 -6.41 -6.71 -18.05
C ARG A 8 -7.13 -5.79 -17.05
N LEU A 9 -6.43 -5.29 -16.04
CA LEU A 9 -6.94 -4.36 -15.02
C LEU A 9 -7.02 -2.91 -15.49
N ILE A 10 -6.27 -2.52 -16.53
CA ILE A 10 -6.25 -1.14 -17.04
C ILE A 10 -6.96 -1.12 -18.39
N ASP A 11 -8.14 -0.51 -18.42
CA ASP A 11 -8.89 -0.28 -19.66
C ASP A 11 -8.56 1.12 -20.21
N PRO A 12 -7.87 1.22 -21.36
CA PRO A 12 -7.50 2.51 -21.96
C PRO A 12 -8.70 3.37 -22.34
N GLN A 13 -9.90 2.80 -22.55
CA GLN A 13 -11.09 3.56 -22.93
C GLN A 13 -11.66 4.39 -21.78
N VAL A 14 -11.38 4.00 -20.53
CA VAL A 14 -11.87 4.68 -19.32
C VAL A 14 -10.74 5.29 -18.48
N SER A 15 -9.48 4.98 -18.80
CA SER A 15 -8.32 5.49 -18.07
C SER A 15 -7.90 6.86 -18.58
N ALA A 16 -8.08 7.91 -17.77
CA ALA A 16 -7.67 9.28 -18.15
C ALA A 16 -6.14 9.45 -18.19
N ASN A 17 -5.41 8.81 -17.28
CA ASN A 17 -3.94 8.84 -17.20
C ASN A 17 -3.43 7.46 -16.77
N VAL A 18 -2.40 6.94 -17.44
CA VAL A 18 -1.70 5.71 -17.06
C VAL A 18 -0.20 5.99 -17.03
N VAL A 19 0.44 5.65 -15.92
CA VAL A 19 1.90 5.78 -15.75
C VAL A 19 2.45 4.42 -15.33
N GLU A 20 3.41 3.91 -16.11
CA GLU A 20 4.15 2.70 -15.77
C GLU A 20 5.46 3.09 -15.08
N VAL A 21 5.69 2.54 -13.89
CA VAL A 21 6.91 2.76 -13.11
C VAL A 21 7.83 1.54 -13.19
N SER A 22 9.14 1.77 -13.20
CA SER A 22 10.15 0.71 -13.37
C SER A 22 10.36 -0.16 -12.12
N ALA A 23 9.92 0.32 -10.96
CA ALA A 23 10.06 -0.36 -9.69
C ALA A 23 8.83 -0.11 -8.81
N LEU A 24 8.55 -1.07 -7.93
CA LEU A 24 7.55 -0.90 -6.88
C LEU A 24 8.18 -0.12 -5.71
N ASP A 25 8.24 1.19 -5.89
CA ASP A 25 8.81 2.14 -4.95
C ASP A 25 7.74 3.17 -4.57
N ALA A 26 7.51 3.33 -3.26
CA ALA A 26 6.41 4.13 -2.75
C ALA A 26 6.60 5.63 -3.00
N ASP A 27 7.83 6.13 -2.98
CA ASP A 27 8.15 7.53 -3.24
C ASP A 27 8.01 7.86 -4.72
N LEU A 28 8.46 6.95 -5.60
CA LEU A 28 8.27 7.08 -7.05
C LEU A 28 6.78 7.10 -7.41
N ILE A 29 5.98 6.20 -6.81
CA ILE A 29 4.53 6.17 -7.02
C ILE A 29 3.88 7.46 -6.52
N LEU A 30 4.28 7.98 -5.36
CA LEU A 30 3.76 9.24 -4.82
C LEU A 30 4.09 10.43 -5.75
N GLN A 31 5.29 10.47 -6.31
CA GLN A 31 5.69 11.49 -7.28
C GLN A 31 4.77 11.48 -8.51
N GLU A 32 4.53 10.31 -9.10
CA GLU A 32 3.65 10.19 -10.27
C GLU A 32 2.18 10.47 -9.92
N ALA A 33 1.74 10.05 -8.73
CA ALA A 33 0.41 10.40 -8.22
C ALA A 33 0.22 11.92 -8.08
N ARG A 34 1.24 12.68 -7.65
CA ARG A 34 1.21 14.16 -7.60
C ARG A 34 1.05 14.74 -9.01
N ALA A 35 1.73 14.18 -10.01
CA ALA A 35 1.60 14.63 -11.39
C ALA A 35 0.17 14.40 -11.93
N ILE A 36 -0.42 13.24 -11.65
CA ILE A 36 -1.81 12.92 -12.02
C ILE A 36 -2.79 13.84 -11.29
N HIS A 37 -2.67 13.96 -9.97
CA HIS A 37 -3.59 14.75 -9.13
C HIS A 37 -3.61 16.24 -9.52
N ARG A 38 -2.47 16.82 -9.93
CA ARG A 38 -2.40 18.20 -10.43
C ARG A 38 -3.15 18.42 -11.74
N ARG A 39 -3.24 17.41 -12.61
CA ARG A 39 -3.98 17.49 -13.87
C ARG A 39 -5.46 17.27 -13.65
N GLN A 40 -5.79 16.31 -12.79
CA GLN A 40 -7.15 15.97 -12.43
C GLN A 40 -7.15 15.47 -10.97
N PRO A 41 -7.87 16.15 -10.06
CA PRO A 41 -7.97 15.72 -8.67
C PRO A 41 -8.40 14.26 -8.56
N VAL A 42 -7.73 13.54 -7.67
CA VAL A 42 -8.01 12.14 -7.35
C VAL A 42 -8.84 12.11 -6.07
N ASP A 43 -10.03 11.55 -6.15
CA ASP A 43 -10.95 11.44 -5.00
C ASP A 43 -10.74 10.15 -4.20
N PHE A 44 -10.27 9.09 -4.85
CA PHE A 44 -10.11 7.77 -4.27
C PHE A 44 -8.83 7.09 -4.73
N VAL A 45 -8.22 6.32 -3.82
CA VAL A 45 -7.02 5.52 -4.10
C VAL A 45 -7.30 4.07 -3.74
N ILE A 46 -7.11 3.17 -4.69
CA ILE A 46 -7.30 1.73 -4.52
C ILE A 46 -5.96 1.03 -4.80
N ALA A 47 -5.53 0.18 -3.87
CA ALA A 47 -4.39 -0.71 -4.02
C ALA A 47 -4.91 -2.10 -4.40
N PHE A 48 -4.47 -2.66 -5.53
CA PHE A 48 -4.92 -3.97 -6.00
C PHE A 48 -4.13 -5.13 -5.40
N SER A 49 -2.91 -4.88 -4.91
CA SER A 49 -2.08 -5.89 -4.24
C SER A 49 -1.63 -5.43 -2.85
N GLU A 50 -1.22 -6.40 -2.03
CA GLU A 50 -0.65 -6.13 -0.70
C GLU A 50 0.61 -5.26 -0.78
N TYR A 51 1.39 -5.41 -1.86
CA TYR A 51 2.62 -4.64 -2.04
C TYR A 51 2.36 -3.16 -2.36
N ASP A 52 1.16 -2.82 -2.85
CA ASP A 52 0.77 -1.45 -3.18
C ASP A 52 0.26 -0.67 -1.96
N LEU A 53 0.00 -1.35 -0.84
CA LEU A 53 -0.67 -0.74 0.31
C LEU A 53 0.11 0.48 0.82
N ASP A 54 1.42 0.37 1.00
CA ASP A 54 2.25 1.45 1.53
C ASP A 54 2.23 2.69 0.62
N ALA A 55 2.38 2.48 -0.69
CA ALA A 55 2.28 3.56 -1.67
C ALA A 55 0.89 4.21 -1.63
N ALA A 56 -0.19 3.41 -1.57
CA ALA A 56 -1.55 3.93 -1.49
C ALA A 56 -1.80 4.72 -0.18
N ALA A 57 -1.25 4.27 0.95
CA ALA A 57 -1.34 4.99 2.21
C ALA A 57 -0.59 6.33 2.18
N LEU A 58 0.58 6.40 1.55
CA LEU A 58 1.30 7.66 1.34
C LEU A 58 0.47 8.63 0.49
N VAL A 59 -0.06 8.18 -0.65
CA VAL A 59 -0.90 9.00 -1.53
C VAL A 59 -2.16 9.50 -0.79
N ARG A 60 -2.84 8.61 -0.05
CA ARG A 60 -4.01 9.01 0.76
C ARG A 60 -3.64 10.02 1.83
N THR A 61 -2.49 9.87 2.47
CA THR A 61 -2.02 10.78 3.52
C THR A 61 -1.73 12.15 2.92
N GLU A 62 -0.94 12.21 1.85
CA GLU A 62 -0.55 13.43 1.15
C GLU A 62 -1.76 14.23 0.64
N PHE A 63 -2.71 13.56 -0.02
CA PHE A 63 -3.87 14.24 -0.62
C PHE A 63 -5.08 14.34 0.32
N ASN A 64 -4.91 13.97 1.59
CA ASN A 64 -5.99 13.92 2.57
C ASN A 64 -7.22 13.10 2.11
N ILE A 65 -7.01 12.04 1.32
CA ILE A 65 -8.06 11.17 0.80
C ILE A 65 -8.48 10.15 1.87
N PRO A 66 -9.78 9.94 2.14
CA PRO A 66 -10.24 8.95 3.12
C PRO A 66 -9.70 7.53 2.87
N GLY A 67 -9.48 6.78 3.97
CA GLY A 67 -9.01 5.39 3.95
C GLY A 67 -7.75 5.18 4.79
N ALA A 68 -7.25 3.94 4.78
CA ALA A 68 -6.10 3.53 5.58
C ALA A 68 -4.86 4.37 5.26
N LYS A 69 -4.32 5.01 6.29
CA LYS A 69 -3.10 5.83 6.26
C LYS A 69 -1.88 4.98 6.63
N VAL A 70 -0.70 5.60 6.66
CA VAL A 70 0.57 4.91 6.90
C VAL A 70 0.56 4.14 8.23
N ALA A 71 0.03 4.75 9.29
CA ALA A 71 -0.07 4.11 10.60
C ALA A 71 -0.99 2.87 10.58
N ASP A 72 -2.13 2.96 9.90
CA ASP A 72 -3.09 1.83 9.79
C ASP A 72 -2.47 0.66 9.03
N ASN A 73 -1.76 0.95 7.94
CA ASN A 73 -1.09 -0.09 7.15
C ASN A 73 0.00 -0.81 7.93
N LEU A 74 0.73 -0.11 8.80
CA LEU A 74 1.76 -0.73 9.63
C LEU A 74 1.15 -1.81 10.54
N LEU A 75 -0.04 -1.56 11.09
CA LEU A 75 -0.78 -2.53 11.89
C LEU A 75 -1.20 -3.76 11.08
N CYS A 76 -1.50 -3.60 9.80
CA CYS A 76 -1.94 -4.70 8.93
C CYS A 76 -0.77 -5.50 8.32
N ARG A 77 0.40 -4.87 8.09
CA ARG A 77 1.58 -5.54 7.50
C ARG A 77 2.48 -6.19 8.55
N ASN A 78 2.73 -5.50 9.67
CA ASN A 78 3.62 -6.01 10.71
C ASN A 78 2.84 -6.90 11.67
N LYS A 79 3.05 -8.21 11.57
CA LYS A 79 2.38 -9.20 12.42
C LYS A 79 2.64 -9.00 13.92
N ALA A 80 3.78 -8.44 14.31
CA ALA A 80 4.06 -8.13 15.71
C ALA A 80 3.24 -6.92 16.17
N SER A 81 3.26 -5.82 15.42
CA SER A 81 2.46 -4.62 15.69
C SER A 81 0.96 -4.90 15.66
N MET A 82 0.50 -5.74 14.73
CA MET A 82 -0.88 -6.23 14.65
C MET A 82 -1.30 -6.86 15.98
N LYS A 83 -0.50 -7.80 16.49
CA LYS A 83 -0.84 -8.54 17.71
C LYS A 83 -0.70 -7.69 18.95
N GLU A 84 0.26 -6.77 18.97
CA GLU A 84 0.41 -5.78 20.03
C GLU A 84 -0.85 -4.90 20.13
N ALA A 85 -1.36 -4.39 19.00
CA ALA A 85 -2.60 -3.61 18.95
C ALA A 85 -3.86 -4.41 19.33
N LEU A 86 -3.83 -5.75 19.22
CA LEU A 86 -4.90 -6.63 19.68
C LEU A 86 -4.83 -6.95 21.19
N THR A 87 -3.76 -6.56 21.87
CA THR A 87 -3.59 -6.79 23.31
C THR A 87 -4.70 -6.08 24.09
N GLY A 88 -5.41 -6.80 24.95
CA GLY A 88 -6.55 -6.26 25.72
C GLY A 88 -7.87 -6.20 24.93
N SER A 89 -7.88 -6.59 23.65
CA SER A 89 -9.12 -6.78 22.89
C SER A 89 -9.76 -8.15 23.18
N SER A 90 -11.01 -8.34 22.74
CA SER A 90 -11.69 -9.64 22.76
C SER A 90 -11.31 -10.55 21.57
N VAL A 91 -10.47 -10.06 20.66
CA VAL A 91 -10.07 -10.79 19.45
C VAL A 91 -9.04 -11.86 19.81
N ARG A 92 -9.34 -13.12 19.48
CA ARG A 92 -8.41 -14.24 19.71
C ARG A 92 -7.29 -14.24 18.66
N TYR A 93 -6.04 -14.40 19.10
CA TYR A 93 -4.88 -14.59 18.23
C TYR A 93 -3.91 -15.65 18.79
N PRO A 94 -3.11 -16.33 17.94
CA PRO A 94 -2.16 -17.34 18.40
C PRO A 94 -1.03 -16.75 19.25
N GLN A 95 -0.56 -17.51 20.24
CA GLN A 95 0.67 -17.19 20.98
C GLN A 95 1.85 -17.00 20.03
N TYR A 96 2.71 -16.02 20.30
CA TYR A 96 3.82 -15.67 19.43
C TYR A 96 5.00 -15.12 20.21
N ARG A 97 6.15 -15.10 19.55
CA ARG A 97 7.37 -14.47 20.03
C ARG A 97 8.09 -13.84 18.84
N ASN A 98 8.66 -12.66 19.02
CA ASN A 98 9.51 -12.04 18.01
C ASN A 98 10.83 -12.81 17.93
N VAL A 99 11.27 -13.15 16.72
CA VAL A 99 12.50 -13.91 16.48
C VAL A 99 13.35 -13.11 15.49
N ALA A 100 14.52 -12.64 15.92
CA ALA A 100 15.43 -11.81 15.12
C ALA A 100 16.47 -12.63 14.34
N SER A 101 16.79 -13.83 14.81
CA SER A 101 17.75 -14.74 14.19
C SER A 101 17.32 -16.19 14.41
N ARG A 102 17.84 -17.11 13.58
CA ARG A 102 17.72 -18.55 13.90
C ARG A 102 18.50 -18.80 15.18
N GLY A 103 17.84 -19.39 16.20
CA GLY A 103 18.54 -19.88 17.37
C GLY A 103 19.61 -20.87 16.91
N GLY A 104 20.86 -20.68 17.35
CA GLY A 104 21.95 -21.58 17.02
C GLY A 104 21.58 -23.01 17.39
N VAL A 105 21.70 -23.93 16.43
CA VAL A 105 21.74 -25.37 16.67
C VAL A 105 23.19 -25.74 16.85
#